data_AF-A0A143YQC2-F1
#
_entry.id   AF-A0A143YQC2-F1
#
_cell.length_a   1.000
_cell.length_b   1.000
_cell.length_c   1.000
_cell.angle_alpha   90.00
_cell.angle_beta   90.00
_cell.angle_gamma   90.00
#
_symmetry.space_group_name_H-M   'P 1'
#
loop_
_entity.id
_entity.type
_entity.pdbx_description
1 polymer ?
#
loop_
_entity_poly.entity_id
_entity_poly.type
_entity_poly.pdbx_seq_one_letter_code
_entity_poly.pdbx_strand_id
1 'polypeptide(L)'
;MNDILVIALKVFPVIVLATFLDKVGCNQTGRKRMSLKDQIKHIVKSPFLITMFLGILISMLGGRTFFHTNPLTSALLTTAGMLADITLPLILLVIGYELHFDLKQLLVPLPAVLLRIAMMLLFAYLLNTFVIDRLLGLDRLFQMAVYTMFICPPTFIIPVFIEGDCPDKSFILNFLSLNVILSIVTFIILMTVLL
;
A
#
# COMPACT_ATOMS: atom_id res chain seq x y z
N MET A 1 -13.31 5.33 27.17
CA MET A 1 -12.20 6.29 27.02
C MET A 1 -11.12 5.84 26.03
N ASN A 2 -11.24 4.67 25.37
CA ASN A 2 -10.32 4.22 24.31
C ASN A 2 -10.85 4.45 22.88
N ASP A 3 -12.16 4.62 22.68
CA ASP A 3 -12.74 4.76 21.33
C ASP A 3 -12.48 6.13 20.70
N ILE A 4 -12.37 7.19 21.50
CA ILE A 4 -12.11 8.56 21.03
C ILE A 4 -10.67 8.68 20.49
N LEU A 5 -9.71 7.97 21.09
CA LEU A 5 -8.32 7.96 20.63
C LEU A 5 -8.19 7.20 19.30
N VAL A 6 -8.90 6.08 19.12
CA VAL A 6 -8.88 5.28 17.89
C VAL A 6 -9.62 5.99 16.75
N ILE A 7 -10.72 6.70 17.05
CA ILE A 7 -11.44 7.50 16.05
C ILE A 7 -10.60 8.73 15.68
N ALA A 8 -10.00 9.45 16.63
CA ALA A 8 -9.08 10.54 16.35
C ALA A 8 -7.88 10.08 15.51
N LEU A 9 -7.32 8.90 15.78
CA LEU A 9 -6.18 8.31 15.06
C LEU A 9 -6.54 7.77 13.67
N LYS A 10 -7.76 7.26 13.44
CA LYS A 10 -8.27 6.86 12.10
C LYS A 10 -8.60 8.06 11.22
N VAL A 11 -9.07 9.13 11.85
CA VAL A 11 -9.51 10.35 11.19
C VAL A 11 -8.30 11.23 10.83
N PHE A 12 -7.19 11.17 11.58
CA PHE A 12 -6.02 12.02 11.35
C PHE A 12 -5.31 11.82 10.00
N PRO A 13 -5.04 10.62 9.47
CA PRO A 13 -4.36 10.45 8.18
C PRO A 13 -5.23 10.93 7.02
N VAL A 14 -6.54 10.70 7.11
CA VAL A 14 -7.53 11.16 6.12
C VAL A 14 -7.68 12.68 6.20
N ILE A 15 -7.69 13.27 7.41
CA ILE A 15 -7.75 14.72 7.59
C ILE A 15 -6.44 15.39 7.21
N VAL A 16 -5.27 14.85 7.58
CA VAL A 16 -3.97 15.45 7.23
C VAL A 16 -3.75 15.36 5.73
N LEU A 17 -4.04 14.23 5.09
CA LEU A 17 -3.94 14.12 3.64
C LEU A 17 -4.99 14.99 2.92
N ALA A 18 -6.23 15.05 3.42
CA ALA A 18 -7.29 15.89 2.84
C ALA A 18 -7.06 17.38 3.06
N THR A 19 -6.59 17.82 4.22
CA THR A 19 -6.27 19.24 4.51
C THR A 19 -4.98 19.68 3.82
N PHE A 20 -4.03 18.76 3.59
CA PHE A 20 -2.86 19.02 2.78
C PHE A 20 -3.22 19.11 1.28
N LEU A 21 -4.13 18.24 0.79
CA LEU A 21 -4.72 18.33 -0.55
C LEU A 21 -5.66 19.53 -0.74
N ASP A 22 -6.25 20.07 0.34
CA ASP A 22 -7.11 21.27 0.30
C ASP A 22 -6.27 22.57 0.34
N LYS A 23 -5.06 22.52 0.93
CA LYS A 23 -4.09 23.63 0.94
C LYS A 23 -3.28 23.75 -0.36
N VAL A 24 -3.11 22.65 -1.09
CA VAL A 24 -2.49 22.63 -2.42
C VAL A 24 -3.63 22.78 -3.41
N GLY A 25 -3.78 23.94 -4.04
CA GLY A 25 -4.94 24.36 -4.85
C GLY A 25 -5.18 23.57 -6.14
N CYS A 26 -5.03 22.25 -6.14
CA CYS A 26 -5.54 21.39 -7.18
C CYS A 26 -7.04 21.18 -6.94
N ASN A 27 -7.85 21.86 -7.76
CA ASN A 27 -9.26 21.58 -7.89
C ASN A 27 -9.46 20.08 -8.17
N GLN A 28 -9.85 19.31 -7.15
CA GLN A 28 -10.28 17.93 -7.32
C GLN A 28 -11.69 17.94 -7.93
N THR A 29 -11.75 18.18 -9.24
CA THR A 29 -12.93 17.92 -10.07
C THR A 29 -13.23 16.43 -10.02
N GLY A 30 -14.07 16.01 -9.07
CA GLY A 30 -14.48 14.61 -9.00
C GLY A 30 -15.15 14.14 -7.72
N ARG A 31 -15.35 14.97 -6.69
CA ARG A 31 -16.11 14.55 -5.49
C ARG A 31 -17.62 14.51 -5.78
N LYS A 32 -18.07 13.73 -6.76
CA LYS A 32 -19.43 13.18 -6.71
C LYS A 32 -19.45 12.30 -5.47
N ARG A 33 -20.29 12.62 -4.49
CA ARG A 33 -20.61 11.71 -3.38
C ARG A 33 -21.23 10.45 -4.00
N MET A 34 -20.41 9.48 -4.41
CA MET A 34 -20.91 8.20 -4.88
C MET A 34 -21.59 7.51 -3.70
N SER A 35 -22.86 7.16 -3.90
CA SER A 35 -23.66 6.45 -2.92
C SER A 35 -22.96 5.16 -2.48
N LEU A 36 -23.05 4.81 -1.19
CA LEU A 36 -22.41 3.61 -0.62
C LEU A 36 -22.82 2.34 -1.38
N LYS A 37 -24.04 2.30 -1.93
CA LYS A 37 -24.53 1.17 -2.74
C LYS A 37 -23.81 1.06 -4.09
N ASP A 38 -23.49 2.19 -4.73
CA ASP A 38 -22.79 2.21 -6.01
C ASP A 38 -21.31 1.86 -5.84
N GLN A 39 -20.68 2.29 -4.75
CA GLN A 39 -19.30 1.90 -4.43
C GLN A 39 -19.16 0.39 -4.21
N ILE A 40 -20.06 -0.23 -3.44
CA ILE A 40 -20.04 -1.69 -3.22
C ILE A 40 -20.22 -2.44 -4.53
N LYS A 41 -21.14 -1.99 -5.38
CA LYS A 41 -21.38 -2.60 -6.70
C LYS A 41 -20.15 -2.51 -7.61
N HIS A 42 -19.41 -1.39 -7.55
CA HIS A 42 -18.17 -1.23 -8.30
C HIS A 42 -17.02 -2.09 -7.77
N ILE A 43 -16.89 -2.24 -6.45
CA ILE A 43 -15.86 -3.08 -5.82
C ILE A 43 -16.09 -4.56 -6.17
N VAL A 44 -17.33 -5.04 -6.05
CA VAL A 44 -17.68 -6.44 -6.35
C VAL A 44 -17.55 -6.75 -7.84
N LYS A 45 -17.82 -5.77 -8.72
CA LYS A 45 -17.60 -5.91 -10.16
C LYS A 45 -16.15 -5.67 -10.60
N SER A 46 -15.23 -5.38 -9.68
CA SER A 46 -13.83 -5.18 -10.04
C SER A 46 -13.23 -6.51 -10.53
N PRO A 47 -12.73 -6.58 -11.77
CA PRO A 47 -12.20 -7.82 -12.33
C PRO A 47 -11.04 -8.37 -11.49
N PHE A 48 -10.20 -7.49 -10.93
CA PHE A 48 -9.10 -7.85 -10.06
C PHE A 48 -9.56 -8.58 -8.78
N LEU A 49 -10.64 -8.09 -8.17
CA LEU A 49 -11.16 -8.66 -6.93
C LEU A 49 -11.77 -10.04 -7.21
N ILE A 50 -12.54 -10.16 -8.29
CA ILE A 50 -13.14 -11.43 -8.71
C ILE A 50 -12.06 -12.48 -8.96
N THR A 51 -11.01 -12.15 -9.72
CA THR A 51 -9.93 -13.10 -10.03
C THR A 51 -9.14 -13.52 -8.79
N MET A 52 -8.85 -12.58 -7.88
CA MET A 52 -8.18 -12.88 -6.60
C MET A 52 -9.00 -13.85 -5.74
N PHE A 53 -10.29 -13.59 -5.55
CA PHE A 53 -11.18 -14.47 -4.78
C PHE A 53 -11.30 -15.84 -5.43
N LEU A 54 -11.44 -15.91 -6.76
CA LEU A 54 -11.51 -17.17 -7.47
C LEU A 54 -10.21 -17.98 -7.33
N GLY A 55 -9.05 -17.32 -7.43
CA GLY A 55 -7.75 -17.95 -7.25
C GLY A 55 -7.55 -18.53 -5.84
N ILE A 56 -8.00 -17.81 -4.81
CA ILE A 56 -7.97 -18.30 -3.42
C ILE A 56 -8.91 -19.49 -3.24
N LEU A 57 -10.15 -19.41 -3.75
CA LEU A 57 -11.12 -20.52 -3.69
C LEU A 57 -10.55 -21.78 -4.36
N ILE A 58 -10.04 -21.65 -5.58
CA ILE A 58 -9.41 -22.74 -6.32
C ILE A 58 -8.23 -23.34 -5.52
N SER A 59 -7.42 -22.49 -4.88
CA SER A 59 -6.30 -22.93 -4.04
C SER A 59 -6.77 -23.73 -2.82
N MET A 60 -7.87 -23.31 -2.17
CA MET A 60 -8.44 -24.00 -1.01
C MET A 60 -9.12 -25.32 -1.38
N LEU A 61 -9.76 -25.42 -2.54
CA LEU A 61 -10.40 -26.65 -3.04
C LEU A 61 -9.41 -27.73 -3.52
N GLY A 62 -8.10 -27.54 -3.29
CA GLY A 62 -7.08 -28.51 -3.70
C GLY A 62 -6.70 -28.38 -5.18
N GLY A 63 -6.96 -27.24 -5.82
CA GLY A 63 -6.62 -27.01 -7.23
C GLY A 63 -5.16 -27.30 -7.56
N ARG A 64 -4.23 -27.15 -6.60
CA ARG A 64 -2.81 -27.51 -6.77
C ARG A 64 -2.62 -28.92 -7.33
N THR A 65 -3.37 -29.93 -6.86
CA THR A 65 -3.21 -31.30 -7.37
C THR A 65 -3.76 -31.45 -8.78
N PHE A 66 -4.86 -30.76 -9.11
CA PHE A 66 -5.45 -30.74 -10.46
C PHE A 66 -4.61 -30.01 -11.51
N PHE A 67 -3.90 -28.92 -11.13
CA PHE A 67 -3.06 -28.18 -12.08
C PHE A 67 -1.75 -28.92 -12.40
N HIS A 68 -1.25 -29.75 -11.47
CA HIS A 68 -0.01 -30.51 -11.66
C HIS A 68 -0.21 -31.87 -12.35
N THR A 69 -1.41 -32.45 -12.33
CA THR A 69 -1.69 -33.74 -12.99
C THR A 69 -1.87 -33.62 -14.49
N ASN A 70 -2.35 -32.49 -14.99
CA ASN A 70 -2.52 -32.24 -16.43
C ASN A 70 -1.34 -31.43 -17.00
N PRO A 71 -0.64 -31.91 -18.05
CA PRO A 71 0.53 -31.22 -18.62
C PRO A 71 0.20 -29.86 -19.27
N LEU A 72 -1.04 -29.69 -19.76
CA LEU A 72 -1.53 -28.41 -20.31
C LEU A 72 -1.68 -27.33 -19.23
N THR A 73 -2.23 -27.71 -18.07
CA THR A 73 -2.49 -26.75 -16.99
C THR A 73 -1.23 -26.38 -16.23
N SER A 74 -0.27 -27.31 -16.11
CA SER A 74 1.02 -27.03 -15.49
C SER A 74 1.87 -26.09 -16.35
N ALA A 75 1.85 -26.26 -17.68
CA ALA A 75 2.50 -25.33 -18.61
C ALA A 75 1.92 -23.92 -18.49
N LEU A 76 0.59 -23.78 -18.42
CA LEU A 76 -0.08 -22.49 -18.27
C LEU A 76 0.24 -21.80 -16.93
N LEU A 77 0.30 -22.57 -15.83
CA LEU A 77 0.65 -22.03 -14.52
C LEU A 77 2.11 -21.56 -14.48
N THR A 78 3.00 -22.32 -15.13
CA THR A 78 4.42 -21.97 -15.23
C THR A 78 4.63 -20.70 -16.05
N THR A 79 3.97 -20.55 -17.20
CA THR A 79 4.06 -19.32 -18.00
C THR A 79 3.47 -18.11 -17.27
N ALA A 80 2.35 -18.29 -16.56
CA ALA A 80 1.78 -17.24 -15.72
C ALA A 80 2.74 -16.83 -14.58
N GLY A 81 3.42 -17.79 -13.96
CA GLY A 81 4.46 -17.55 -12.95
C GLY A 81 5.62 -16.75 -13.52
N MET A 82 6.13 -17.14 -14.69
CA MET A 82 7.20 -16.39 -15.38
C MET A 82 6.78 -14.95 -15.71
N LEU A 83 5.53 -14.73 -16.14
CA LEU A 83 5.00 -13.39 -16.34
C LEU A 83 4.98 -12.59 -15.04
N ALA A 84 4.51 -13.18 -13.94
CA ALA A 84 4.48 -12.53 -12.64
C ALA A 84 5.89 -12.13 -12.17
N ASP A 85 6.88 -13.02 -12.34
CA ASP A 85 8.27 -12.77 -11.97
C ASP A 85 8.90 -11.63 -12.78
N ILE A 86 8.51 -11.44 -14.04
CA ILE A 86 8.98 -10.32 -14.89
C ILE A 86 8.25 -9.01 -14.57
N THR A 87 6.98 -9.07 -14.12
CA THR A 87 6.21 -7.85 -13.82
C THR A 87 6.78 -7.06 -12.64
N LEU A 88 7.30 -7.74 -11.61
CA LEU A 88 7.91 -7.10 -10.45
C LEU A 88 9.09 -6.16 -10.79
N PRO A 89 10.16 -6.61 -11.49
CA PRO A 89 11.25 -5.74 -11.88
C PRO A 89 10.83 -4.66 -12.87
N LEU A 90 9.86 -4.94 -13.76
CA LEU A 90 9.31 -3.94 -14.66
C LEU A 90 8.61 -2.80 -13.90
N ILE A 91 7.78 -3.13 -12.90
CA ILE A 91 7.09 -2.15 -12.06
C ILE A 91 8.12 -1.31 -11.27
N LEU A 92 9.15 -1.95 -10.71
CA LEU A 92 10.24 -1.24 -10.02
C LEU A 92 10.99 -0.28 -10.95
N LEU A 93 11.21 -0.67 -12.21
CA LEU A 93 11.84 0.19 -13.21
C LEU A 93 10.96 1.40 -13.57
N VAL A 94 9.66 1.19 -13.79
CA VAL A 94 8.71 2.28 -14.08
C VAL A 94 8.62 3.25 -12.92
N ILE A 95 8.49 2.75 -11.69
CA ILE A 95 8.46 3.58 -10.48
C ILE A 95 9.79 4.33 -10.29
N GLY A 96 10.91 3.66 -10.54
CA GLY A 96 12.24 4.28 -10.47
C GLY A 96 12.44 5.38 -11.51
N TYR A 97 11.83 5.26 -12.69
CA TYR A 97 11.88 6.28 -13.75
C TYR A 97 11.08 7.54 -13.39
N GLU A 98 9.93 7.41 -12.72
CA GLU A 98 9.15 8.57 -12.26
C GLU A 98 9.79 9.30 -11.06
N LEU A 99 10.84 8.74 -10.46
CA LEU A 99 11.46 9.26 -9.25
C LEU A 99 12.43 10.39 -9.57
N HIS A 100 11.99 11.64 -9.39
CA HIS A 100 12.85 12.83 -9.45
C HIS A 100 13.40 13.15 -8.05
N PHE A 101 14.72 13.33 -7.94
CA PHE A 101 15.40 13.66 -6.67
C PHE A 101 15.84 15.13 -6.67
N ASP A 102 15.00 16.01 -6.12
CA ASP A 102 15.43 17.39 -5.81
C ASP A 102 15.66 17.55 -4.31
N LEU A 103 16.91 17.43 -3.87
CA LEU A 103 17.33 17.45 -2.46
C LEU A 103 16.86 18.71 -1.70
N LYS A 104 16.71 19.85 -2.38
CA LYS A 104 16.24 21.10 -1.74
C LYS A 104 14.73 21.09 -1.53
N GLN A 105 13.96 20.45 -2.40
CA GLN A 105 12.51 20.31 -2.27
C GLN A 105 12.10 19.09 -1.43
N LEU A 106 12.96 18.07 -1.29
CA LEU A 106 12.71 16.89 -0.46
C LEU A 106 12.56 17.22 1.05
N LEU A 107 13.25 18.23 1.57
CA LEU A 107 13.20 18.56 3.00
C LEU A 107 11.85 19.17 3.45
N VAL A 108 11.08 19.74 2.51
CA VAL A 108 9.80 20.39 2.79
C VAL A 108 8.72 19.38 3.27
N PRO A 109 8.52 18.22 2.62
CA PRO A 109 7.58 17.19 3.09
C PRO A 109 8.08 16.32 4.25
N LEU A 110 9.35 16.40 4.63
CA LEU A 110 9.98 15.53 5.65
C LEU A 110 9.15 15.35 6.95
N PRO A 111 8.67 16.41 7.64
CA PRO A 111 7.92 16.23 8.89
C PRO A 111 6.58 15.51 8.68
N ALA A 112 5.92 15.70 7.54
CA ALA A 112 4.67 15.01 7.22
C ALA A 112 4.89 13.51 6.99
N VAL A 113 6.00 13.14 6.34
CA VAL A 113 6.35 11.74 6.10
C VAL A 113 6.76 11.04 7.39
N LEU A 114 7.58 11.69 8.22
CA LEU A 114 7.96 11.18 9.54
C LEU A 114 6.74 10.91 10.42
N LEU A 115 5.80 11.87 10.45
CA LEU A 115 4.55 11.70 11.19
C LEU A 115 3.76 10.49 10.67
N ARG A 116 3.66 10.32 9.33
CA ARG A 116 2.96 9.19 8.71
C ARG A 116 3.60 7.84 9.09
N ILE A 117 4.93 7.72 9.04
CA ILE A 117 5.62 6.47 9.45
C ILE A 117 5.42 6.21 10.94
N ALA A 118 5.57 7.22 11.80
CA ALA A 118 5.36 7.07 13.23
C ALA A 118 3.94 6.60 13.56
N MET A 119 2.92 7.18 12.90
CA MET A 119 1.53 6.75 13.07
C MET A 119 1.28 5.34 12.56
N MET A 120 1.82 4.96 11.40
CA MET A 120 1.67 3.60 10.86
C MET A 120 2.35 2.55 11.75
N LEU A 121 3.52 2.85 12.30
CA LEU A 121 4.21 1.99 13.27
C LEU A 121 3.45 1.85 14.58
N LEU A 122 2.92 2.95 15.11
CA LEU A 122 2.08 2.92 16.32
C LEU A 122 0.84 2.05 16.09
N PHE A 123 0.21 2.17 14.92
CA PHE A 123 -0.95 1.36 14.57
C PHE A 123 -0.59 -0.12 14.39
N ALA A 124 0.54 -0.42 13.74
CA ALA A 124 1.07 -1.77 13.61
C ALA A 124 1.34 -2.40 14.99
N TYR A 125 1.91 -1.63 15.92
CA TYR A 125 2.12 -2.09 17.30
C TYR A 125 0.81 -2.41 18.01
N LEU A 126 -0.18 -1.52 17.94
CA LEU A 126 -1.51 -1.74 18.52
C LEU A 126 -2.18 -2.99 17.93
N LEU A 127 -2.17 -3.14 16.60
CA LEU A 127 -2.72 -4.31 15.91
C LEU A 127 -2.00 -5.59 16.34
N ASN A 128 -0.68 -5.55 16.41
CA ASN A 128 0.12 -6.69 16.79
C ASN A 128 -0.20 -7.15 18.22
N THR A 129 -0.20 -6.23 19.20
CA THR A 129 -0.48 -6.58 20.60
C THR A 129 -1.93 -7.01 20.84
N PHE A 130 -2.92 -6.30 20.28
CA PHE A 130 -4.32 -6.58 20.58
C PHE A 130 -4.92 -7.71 19.73
N VAL A 131 -4.49 -7.82 18.47
CA VAL A 131 -5.09 -8.78 17.52
C VAL A 131 -4.18 -9.98 17.33
N ILE A 132 -2.92 -9.79 16.97
CA ILE A 132 -2.03 -10.91 16.61
C ILE A 132 -1.62 -11.70 17.85
N ASP A 133 -1.19 -11.02 18.90
CA ASP A 133 -0.71 -11.66 20.13
C ASP A 133 -1.88 -12.09 21.02
N ARG A 134 -2.75 -11.14 21.41
CA ARG A 134 -3.81 -11.43 22.40
C ARG A 134 -5.03 -12.18 21.86
N LEU A 135 -5.45 -11.92 20.62
CA LEU A 135 -6.65 -12.56 20.05
C LEU A 135 -6.31 -13.84 19.27
N LEU A 136 -5.20 -13.84 18.53
CA LEU A 136 -4.81 -14.93 17.66
C LEU A 136 -3.66 -15.82 18.21
N GLY A 137 -2.85 -15.34 19.16
CA GLY A 137 -1.72 -16.11 19.72
C GLY A 137 -0.65 -16.47 18.68
N LEU A 138 -0.43 -15.62 17.68
CA LEU A 138 0.35 -15.93 16.48
C LEU A 138 1.85 -15.70 16.68
N ASP A 139 2.67 -16.58 16.09
CA ASP A 139 4.13 -16.56 16.19
C ASP A 139 4.76 -15.25 15.68
N ARG A 140 6.00 -15.00 16.12
CA ARG A 140 6.81 -13.81 15.75
C ARG A 140 6.86 -13.54 14.24
N LEU A 141 6.79 -14.57 13.40
CA LEU A 141 6.77 -14.41 11.95
C LEU A 141 5.57 -13.58 11.46
N PHE A 142 4.37 -13.80 12.03
CA PHE A 142 3.18 -13.03 11.69
C PHE A 142 3.26 -11.60 12.21
N GLN A 143 3.85 -11.42 13.38
CA GLN A 143 4.12 -10.10 13.94
C GLN A 143 5.00 -9.28 12.99
N MET A 144 6.07 -9.89 12.45
CA MET A 144 6.97 -9.26 11.47
C MET A 144 6.26 -8.92 10.15
N ALA A 145 5.37 -9.80 9.67
CA ALA A 145 4.61 -9.56 8.45
C ALA A 145 3.71 -8.32 8.57
N VAL A 146 3.07 -8.13 9.73
CA VAL A 146 2.23 -6.95 9.99
C VAL A 146 3.08 -5.67 9.98
N TYR A 147 4.21 -5.62 10.68
CA TYR A 147 5.08 -4.43 10.65
C TYR A 147 5.59 -4.13 9.23
N THR A 148 6.00 -5.16 8.49
CA THR A 148 6.48 -5.00 7.11
C THR A 148 5.39 -4.42 6.21
N MET A 149 4.15 -4.91 6.34
CA MET A 149 3.00 -4.39 5.58
C MET A 149 2.73 -2.91 5.85
N PHE A 150 2.86 -2.45 7.10
CA PHE A 150 2.60 -1.05 7.48
C PHE A 150 3.76 -0.09 7.16
N ILE A 151 4.98 -0.59 7.03
CA ILE A 151 6.14 0.22 6.64
C ILE A 151 6.14 0.53 5.13
N CYS A 152 5.48 -0.31 4.31
CA CYS A 152 5.47 -0.13 2.86
C CYS A 152 5.10 1.31 2.43
N PRO A 153 5.79 1.84 1.41
CA PRO A 153 5.52 3.17 0.89
C PRO A 153 4.09 3.26 0.32
N PRO A 154 3.51 4.48 0.23
CA PRO A 154 2.19 4.65 -0.36
C PRO A 154 2.21 4.23 -1.84
N THR A 155 1.06 3.85 -2.36
CA THR A 155 0.94 3.42 -3.75
C THR A 155 1.20 4.58 -4.71
N PHE A 156 1.98 4.32 -5.76
CA PHE A 156 2.37 5.26 -6.82
C PHE A 156 1.29 5.51 -7.86
N ILE A 157 0.03 5.25 -7.51
CA ILE A 157 -1.07 5.33 -8.46
C ILE A 157 -1.35 6.80 -8.79
N ILE A 158 -1.33 7.69 -7.79
CA ILE A 158 -1.76 9.08 -7.93
C ILE A 158 -0.97 9.88 -8.99
N PRO A 159 0.38 9.87 -9.01
CA PRO A 159 1.15 10.62 -10.02
C PRO A 159 0.85 10.22 -11.47
N VAL A 160 0.56 8.93 -11.70
CA VAL A 160 0.21 8.38 -13.03
C VAL A 160 -1.10 8.95 -13.55
N PHE A 161 -2.03 9.34 -12.67
CA PHE A 161 -3.31 9.96 -13.07
C PHE A 161 -3.23 11.50 -13.16
N ILE A 162 -2.09 12.13 -12.88
CA ILE A 162 -1.90 13.58 -13.03
C ILE A 162 -1.43 13.88 -14.45
N GLU A 163 -2.39 14.20 -15.31
CA GLU A 163 -2.16 14.73 -16.66
C GLU A 163 -2.01 16.27 -16.60
N GLY A 164 -0.93 16.80 -17.19
CA GLY A 164 -0.65 18.23 -17.27
C GLY A 164 0.54 18.72 -16.42
N ASP A 165 1.09 19.88 -16.81
CA ASP A 165 2.22 20.53 -16.14
C ASP A 165 1.71 21.36 -14.94
N CYS A 166 1.39 20.68 -13.85
CA CYS A 166 1.02 21.33 -12.60
C CYS A 166 2.28 21.59 -11.75
N PRO A 167 2.46 22.80 -11.19
CA PRO A 167 3.61 23.13 -10.34
C PRO A 167 3.73 22.20 -9.11
N ASP A 168 2.62 21.60 -8.67
CA ASP A 168 2.57 20.68 -7.52
C ASP A 168 2.94 19.23 -7.83
N LYS A 169 3.12 18.86 -9.11
CA LYS A 169 3.53 17.50 -9.50
C LYS A 169 4.91 17.15 -8.93
N SER A 170 5.84 18.11 -8.97
CA SER A 170 7.17 17.97 -8.36
C SER A 170 7.08 17.74 -6.85
N PHE A 171 6.14 18.41 -6.16
CA PHE A 171 5.94 18.23 -4.72
C PHE A 171 5.45 16.81 -4.39
N ILE A 172 4.46 16.31 -5.14
CA ILE A 172 3.89 14.96 -4.94
C ILE A 172 4.95 13.89 -5.21
N LEU A 173 5.72 14.03 -6.30
CA LEU A 173 6.80 13.13 -6.63
C LEU A 173 7.89 13.15 -5.54
N ASN A 174 8.33 14.33 -5.09
CA ASN A 174 9.33 14.45 -4.02
C ASN A 174 8.84 13.87 -2.67
N PHE A 175 7.58 14.10 -2.31
CA PHE A 175 6.96 13.48 -1.12
C PHE A 175 7.02 11.95 -1.23
N LEU A 176 6.67 11.41 -2.39
CA LEU A 176 6.61 9.98 -2.64
C LEU A 176 8.01 9.33 -2.62
N SER A 177 8.99 9.94 -3.28
CA SER A 177 10.41 9.55 -3.24
C SER A 177 10.94 9.49 -1.81
N LEU A 178 10.63 10.50 -1.00
CA LEU A 178 11.08 10.56 0.40
C LEU A 178 10.40 9.50 1.27
N ASN A 179 9.11 9.19 1.05
CA ASN A 179 8.46 8.07 1.72
C ASN A 179 9.16 6.74 1.39
N VAL A 180 9.61 6.54 0.15
CA VAL A 180 10.26 5.29 -0.26
C VAL A 180 11.62 5.15 0.41
N ILE A 181 12.45 6.20 0.37
CA ILE A 181 13.75 6.19 1.05
C ILE A 181 13.56 5.92 2.55
N LEU A 182 12.65 6.64 3.21
CA LEU A 182 12.45 6.50 4.64
C LEU A 182 11.82 5.14 5.01
N SER A 183 10.96 4.60 4.15
CA SER A 183 10.41 3.25 4.29
C SER A 183 11.51 2.18 4.21
N ILE A 184 12.43 2.28 3.24
CA ILE A 184 13.57 1.35 3.11
C ILE A 184 14.47 1.43 4.35
N VAL A 185 14.82 2.65 4.80
CA VAL A 185 15.64 2.84 6.01
C VAL A 185 14.96 2.25 7.25
N THR A 186 13.66 2.52 7.42
CA THR A 186 12.88 1.98 8.54
C THR A 186 12.78 0.46 8.50
N PHE A 187 12.63 -0.13 7.30
CA PHE A 187 12.61 -1.56 7.10
C PHE A 187 13.95 -2.23 7.48
N ILE A 188 15.08 -1.63 7.07
CA ILE A 188 16.42 -2.12 7.45
C ILE A 188 16.58 -2.07 8.97
N ILE A 189 16.25 -0.95 9.61
CA ILE A 189 16.33 -0.81 11.08
C ILE A 189 15.45 -1.86 11.76
N LEU A 190 14.21 -2.05 11.28
CA LEU A 190 13.31 -3.03 11.85
C LEU A 190 13.90 -4.44 11.75
N MET A 191 14.43 -4.82 10.59
CA MET A 191 15.07 -6.12 10.41
C MET A 191 16.32 -6.29 11.30
N THR A 192 17.16 -5.26 11.45
CA THR A 192 18.35 -5.34 12.32
C THR A 192 18.01 -5.41 13.81
N VAL A 193 16.95 -4.73 14.26
CA VAL A 193 16.56 -4.73 15.69
C VAL A 193 15.84 -6.01 16.09
N LEU A 194 15.15 -6.67 15.16
CA LEU A 194 14.35 -7.88 15.43
C LEU A 194 15.06 -9.20 15.14
N LEU A 195 16.18 -9.19 14.41
CA LEU A 195 17.00 -10.37 14.09
C LEU A 195 18.12 -10.54 15.12
#